data_AF-A0A967K2T9-F1
#
_entry.id   AF-A0A967K2T9-F1
#
_cell.length_a   1.000
_cell.length_b   1.000
_cell.length_c   1.000
_cell.angle_alpha   90.00
_cell.angle_beta   90.00
_cell.angle_gamma   90.00
#
_symmetry.space_group_name_H-M   'P 1'
#
loop_
_entity.id
_entity.type
_entity.pdbx_description
1 polymer ?
#
loop_
_entity_poly.entity_id
_entity_poly.type
_entity_poly.pdbx_seq_one_letter_code
_entity_poly.pdbx_strand_id
1 'polypeptide(L)'
;MSDRFDPAELAGRLGLAPPTPEQARAISAPLAPGVIVAGAGSGKTETMAARVVWLVANGLVRPEQVLGLTFTRKAARELAARLRHRLAQLRARGLVAVSGTRPGVRGTAPLEGELGDPTVLTYDAFAGRIVSEHAMRLGREPGARLITEAVAWQFATRVVESYDGPMDAVGYAPSTVADKVLS
;
A
#
# COMPACT_ATOMS: atom_id res chain seq x y z
N MET A 1 22.52 -20.02 5.67
CA MET A 1 21.47 -20.66 4.84
C MET A 1 21.27 -19.77 3.63
N SER A 2 21.47 -20.30 2.42
CA SER A 2 21.41 -19.51 1.18
C SER A 2 19.97 -19.41 0.69
N ASP A 3 19.57 -18.21 0.27
CA ASP A 3 18.37 -18.02 -0.53
C ASP A 3 18.47 -18.83 -1.83
N ARG A 4 17.32 -19.20 -2.41
CA ARG A 4 17.23 -19.97 -3.66
C ARG A 4 17.82 -19.20 -4.85
N PHE A 5 17.66 -17.88 -4.85
CA PHE A 5 18.17 -16.97 -5.87
C PHE A 5 18.81 -15.75 -5.22
N ASP A 6 20.00 -15.36 -5.69
CA ASP A 6 20.52 -14.01 -5.46
C ASP A 6 19.74 -12.97 -6.31
N PRO A 7 19.63 -11.69 -5.87
CA PRO A 7 19.08 -10.61 -6.68
C PRO A 7 19.57 -10.53 -8.14
N ALA A 8 20.88 -10.67 -8.39
CA ALA A 8 21.45 -10.58 -9.73
C ALA A 8 21.12 -11.82 -10.58
N GLU A 9 21.20 -13.01 -9.99
CA GLU A 9 20.75 -14.24 -10.63
C GLU A 9 19.27 -14.15 -11.06
N LEU A 10 18.39 -13.70 -10.16
CA LEU A 10 16.96 -13.58 -10.45
C LEU A 10 16.69 -12.54 -11.56
N ALA A 11 17.40 -11.42 -11.55
CA ALA A 11 17.30 -10.42 -12.61
C ALA A 11 17.68 -11.01 -13.97
N GLY A 12 18.79 -11.76 -14.06
CA GLY A 12 19.19 -12.46 -15.28
C GLY A 12 18.15 -13.47 -15.76
N ARG A 13 17.60 -14.27 -14.83
CA ARG A 13 16.52 -15.23 -15.13
C ARG A 13 15.21 -14.57 -15.57
N LEU A 14 15.02 -13.28 -15.31
CA LEU A 14 13.86 -12.49 -15.78
C LEU A 14 14.19 -11.65 -17.02
N GLY A 15 15.45 -11.63 -17.49
CA GLY A 15 15.88 -10.78 -18.60
C GLY A 15 15.93 -9.29 -18.24
N LEU A 16 16.13 -8.98 -16.95
CA LEU A 16 16.26 -7.62 -16.44
C LEU A 16 17.74 -7.23 -16.31
N ALA A 17 18.00 -5.92 -16.29
CA ALA A 17 19.33 -5.42 -15.99
C ALA A 17 19.79 -5.85 -14.58
N PRO A 18 21.07 -6.19 -14.39
CA PRO A 18 21.58 -6.58 -13.08
C PRO A 18 21.49 -5.38 -12.10
N PRO A 19 21.06 -5.61 -10.84
CA PRO A 19 21.03 -4.56 -9.84
C PRO A 19 22.45 -4.11 -9.47
N THR A 20 22.62 -2.84 -9.08
CA THR A 20 23.88 -2.39 -8.46
C THR A 20 24.11 -3.11 -7.12
N PRO A 21 25.34 -3.12 -6.56
CA PRO A 21 25.59 -3.71 -5.25
C PRO A 21 24.70 -3.14 -4.13
N GLU A 22 24.39 -1.84 -4.16
CA GLU A 22 23.46 -1.19 -3.22
C GLU A 22 22.02 -1.68 -3.42
N GLN A 23 21.58 -1.79 -4.67
CA GLN A 23 20.25 -2.29 -4.98
C GLN A 23 20.10 -3.76 -4.59
N ALA A 24 21.11 -4.59 -4.87
CA ALA A 24 21.14 -5.99 -4.48
C ALA A 24 21.02 -6.13 -2.94
N ARG A 25 21.78 -5.36 -2.17
CA ARG A 25 21.67 -5.31 -0.70
C ARG A 25 20.27 -4.89 -0.22
N ALA A 26 19.65 -3.90 -0.88
CA ALA A 26 18.29 -3.48 -0.56
C ALA A 26 17.23 -4.54 -0.91
N ILE A 27 17.42 -5.25 -2.03
CA ILE A 27 16.53 -6.31 -2.51
C ILE A 27 16.59 -7.51 -1.57
N SER A 28 17.77 -7.97 -1.18
CA SER A 28 17.97 -9.15 -0.32
C SER A 28 18.01 -8.86 1.19
N ALA A 29 17.71 -7.62 1.61
CA ALA A 29 17.65 -7.27 3.03
C ALA A 29 16.66 -8.19 3.79
N PRO A 30 16.93 -8.53 5.07
CA PRO A 30 16.09 -9.44 5.85
C PRO A 30 14.65 -8.91 6.00
N LEU A 31 13.72 -9.81 6.38
CA LEU A 31 12.33 -9.44 6.73
C LEU A 31 12.28 -8.79 8.11
N ALA A 32 12.85 -7.60 8.21
CA ALA A 32 12.84 -6.74 9.38
C ALA A 32 12.49 -5.29 8.97
N PRO A 33 12.00 -4.46 9.89
CA PRO A 33 11.80 -3.04 9.63
C PRO A 33 13.10 -2.39 9.14
N GLY A 34 13.00 -1.55 8.12
CA GLY A 34 14.16 -0.90 7.53
C GLY A 34 13.78 0.34 6.71
N VAL A 35 14.77 1.21 6.51
CA VAL A 35 14.63 2.44 5.72
C VAL A 35 15.63 2.43 4.57
N ILE A 36 15.15 2.80 3.38
CA ILE A 36 16.01 3.00 2.21
C ILE A 36 16.03 4.50 1.92
N VAL A 37 17.21 5.11 2.03
CA VAL A 37 17.44 6.49 1.63
C VAL A 37 17.88 6.49 0.17
N ALA A 38 17.09 7.11 -0.71
CA ALA A 38 17.30 7.03 -2.16
C ALA A 38 17.12 8.40 -2.84
N GLY A 39 18.18 8.90 -3.48
CA GLY A 39 18.17 10.13 -4.27
C GLY A 39 17.31 10.05 -5.52
N ALA A 40 16.98 11.18 -6.16
CA ALA A 40 16.27 11.18 -7.45
C ALA A 40 17.03 10.34 -8.49
N GLY A 41 16.31 9.63 -9.37
CA GLY A 41 16.94 8.81 -10.42
C GLY A 41 17.61 7.50 -9.97
N SER A 42 17.77 7.24 -8.67
CA SER A 42 18.45 6.03 -8.13
C SER A 42 17.72 4.68 -8.34
N GLY A 43 16.58 4.68 -9.05
CA GLY A 43 15.80 3.48 -9.27
C GLY A 43 14.98 3.01 -8.06
N LYS A 44 14.61 3.88 -7.12
CA LYS A 44 13.85 3.52 -5.89
C LYS A 44 12.68 2.56 -6.15
N THR A 45 11.80 2.92 -7.10
CA THR A 45 10.61 2.12 -7.44
C THR A 45 10.99 0.81 -8.13
N GLU A 46 12.12 0.78 -8.83
CA GLU A 46 12.65 -0.41 -9.49
C GLU A 46 13.18 -1.41 -8.44
N THR A 47 14.02 -0.93 -7.53
CA THR A 47 14.53 -1.69 -6.39
C THR A 47 13.40 -2.23 -5.52
N MET A 48 12.37 -1.42 -5.24
CA MET A 48 11.22 -1.85 -4.45
C MET A 48 10.43 -2.98 -5.14
N ALA A 49 10.21 -2.89 -6.46
CA ALA A 49 9.55 -3.94 -7.20
C ALA A 49 10.40 -5.22 -7.27
N ALA A 50 11.71 -5.08 -7.48
CA ALA A 50 12.65 -6.20 -7.48
C ALA A 50 12.70 -6.91 -6.12
N ARG A 51 12.63 -6.18 -5.00
CA ARG A 51 12.52 -6.74 -3.64
C ARG A 51 11.31 -7.65 -3.51
N VAL A 52 10.12 -7.19 -3.92
CA VAL A 52 8.90 -8.01 -3.84
C VAL A 52 9.04 -9.29 -4.65
N VAL A 53 9.52 -9.18 -5.90
CA VAL A 53 9.71 -10.34 -6.78
C VAL A 53 10.72 -11.32 -6.20
N TRP A 54 11.81 -10.82 -5.62
CA TRP A 54 12.82 -11.64 -4.95
C TRP A 54 12.28 -12.37 -3.73
N LEU A 55 11.48 -11.69 -2.88
CA LEU A 55 10.84 -12.33 -1.73
C LEU A 55 9.88 -13.46 -2.17
N VAL A 56 9.10 -13.24 -3.23
CA VAL A 56 8.17 -14.25 -3.78
C VAL A 56 8.93 -15.41 -4.42
N ALA A 57 9.96 -15.14 -5.23
CA ALA A 57 10.75 -16.17 -5.91
C ALA A 57 11.46 -17.11 -4.92
N ASN A 58 11.89 -16.56 -3.78
CA ASN A 58 12.53 -17.30 -2.70
C ASN A 58 11.53 -17.92 -1.70
N GLY A 59 10.22 -17.83 -1.94
CA GLY A 59 9.19 -18.40 -1.05
C GLY A 59 9.14 -17.74 0.34
N LEU A 60 9.61 -16.50 0.45
CA LEU A 60 9.66 -15.76 1.70
C LEU A 60 8.30 -15.11 2.03
N VAL A 61 7.54 -14.72 0.99
CA VAL A 61 6.20 -14.14 1.08
C VAL A 61 5.33 -14.59 -0.09
N ARG A 62 4.01 -14.64 0.10
CA ARG A 62 3.02 -14.79 -0.98
C ARG A 62 2.71 -13.42 -1.59
N PRO A 63 2.41 -13.33 -2.90
CA PRO A 63 2.02 -12.06 -3.54
C PRO A 63 0.90 -11.31 -2.81
N GLU A 64 -0.15 -12.01 -2.40
CA GLU A 64 -1.30 -11.45 -1.67
C GLU A 64 -0.98 -10.96 -0.25
N GLN A 65 0.19 -11.33 0.30
CA GLN A 65 0.70 -10.80 1.57
C GLN A 65 1.44 -9.46 1.41
N VAL A 66 1.57 -8.96 0.19
CA VAL A 66 2.28 -7.71 -0.10
C VAL A 66 1.30 -6.55 -0.13
N LEU A 67 1.55 -5.55 0.73
CA LEU A 67 0.88 -4.25 0.73
C LEU A 67 1.89 -3.15 0.34
N GLY A 68 1.61 -2.44 -0.74
CA GLY A 68 2.34 -1.22 -1.13
C GLY A 68 1.49 0.03 -0.91
N LEU A 69 2.03 1.04 -0.24
CA LEU A 69 1.37 2.33 -0.03
C LEU A 69 2.14 3.45 -0.74
N THR A 70 1.41 4.36 -1.38
CA THR A 70 1.99 5.51 -2.08
C THR A 70 1.17 6.78 -1.84
N PHE A 71 1.76 7.95 -2.11
CA PHE A 71 1.05 9.23 -1.95
C PHE A 71 0.11 9.53 -3.12
N THR A 72 0.46 9.15 -4.34
CA THR A 72 -0.31 9.52 -5.53
C THR A 72 -0.95 8.31 -6.19
N ARG A 73 -2.15 8.50 -6.74
CA ARG A 73 -2.83 7.45 -7.52
C ARG A 73 -2.01 6.99 -8.73
N LYS A 74 -1.24 7.89 -9.34
CA LYS A 74 -0.34 7.58 -10.45
C LYS A 74 0.75 6.61 -10.00
N ALA A 75 1.45 6.91 -8.91
CA ALA A 75 2.50 6.04 -8.36
C ALA A 75 1.94 4.66 -7.95
N ALA A 76 0.76 4.63 -7.30
CA ALA A 76 0.09 3.38 -6.95
C ALA A 76 -0.15 2.51 -8.19
N ARG A 77 -0.73 3.09 -9.25
CA ARG A 77 -1.03 2.36 -10.50
C ARG A 77 0.23 1.85 -11.19
N GLU A 78 1.26 2.69 -11.29
CA GLU A 78 2.53 2.32 -11.92
C GLU A 78 3.22 1.18 -11.18
N LEU A 79 3.26 1.24 -9.84
CA LEU A 79 3.82 0.18 -9.01
C LEU A 79 3.00 -1.12 -9.13
N ALA A 80 1.67 -1.03 -9.08
CA ALA A 80 0.77 -2.18 -9.21
C ALA A 80 0.94 -2.87 -10.58
N ALA A 81 1.01 -2.11 -11.66
CA ALA A 81 1.23 -2.63 -13.01
C ALA A 81 2.58 -3.32 -13.12
N ARG A 82 3.64 -2.70 -12.58
CA ARG A 82 4.99 -3.27 -12.57
C ARG A 82 5.06 -4.58 -11.81
N LEU A 83 4.50 -4.64 -10.60
CA LEU A 83 4.49 -5.85 -9.79
C LEU A 83 3.74 -6.98 -10.47
N ARG A 84 2.52 -6.71 -10.98
CA ARG A 84 1.73 -7.72 -11.71
C ARG A 84 2.49 -8.26 -12.93
N HIS A 85 3.12 -7.38 -13.70
CA HIS A 85 3.91 -7.79 -14.86
C HIS A 85 5.06 -8.72 -14.48
N ARG A 86 5.86 -8.36 -13.46
CA ARG A 86 7.01 -9.17 -13.03
C ARG A 86 6.61 -10.49 -12.39
N LEU A 87 5.56 -10.48 -11.58
CA LEU A 87 5.04 -11.71 -10.97
C LEU A 87 4.46 -12.64 -12.04
N ALA A 88 3.82 -12.11 -13.08
CA ALA A 88 3.39 -12.90 -14.23
C ALA A 88 4.60 -13.50 -14.97
N GLN A 89 5.68 -12.74 -15.20
CA GLN A 89 6.92 -13.28 -15.77
C GLN A 89 7.54 -14.37 -14.90
N LEU A 90 7.55 -14.18 -13.58
CA LEU A 90 8.06 -15.16 -12.61
C LEU A 90 7.26 -16.47 -12.68
N ARG A 91 5.93 -16.39 -12.75
CA ARG A 91 5.02 -17.53 -12.92
C ARG A 91 5.24 -18.23 -14.26
N ALA A 92 5.29 -17.49 -15.36
CA ALA A 92 5.48 -18.03 -16.71
C ALA A 92 6.81 -18.79 -16.87
N ARG A 93 7.84 -18.41 -16.10
CA ARG A 93 9.15 -19.08 -16.10
C ARG A 93 9.26 -20.20 -15.05
N GLY A 94 8.20 -20.53 -14.31
CA GLY A 94 8.22 -21.56 -13.27
C GLY A 94 9.17 -21.25 -12.10
N LEU A 95 9.44 -19.97 -11.85
CA LEU A 95 10.41 -19.52 -10.84
C LEU A 95 9.79 -19.23 -9.47
N VAL A 96 8.48 -19.41 -9.33
CA VAL A 96 7.82 -19.31 -8.01
C VAL A 96 8.16 -20.55 -7.20
N ALA A 97 8.60 -20.36 -5.95
CA ALA A 97 8.67 -21.47 -5.01
C ALA A 97 7.22 -21.92 -4.71
N VAL A 98 6.78 -23.04 -5.27
CA VAL A 98 5.45 -23.61 -4.97
C VAL A 98 5.53 -24.65 -3.85
N SER A 99 6.74 -25.09 -3.50
CA SER A 99 6.95 -26.09 -2.45
C SER A 99 8.15 -25.67 -1.61
N GLY A 100 7.97 -25.63 -0.30
CA GLY A 100 9.04 -25.26 0.63
C GLY A 100 8.53 -24.90 2.00
N THR A 101 8.05 -25.88 2.75
CA THR A 101 8.00 -25.84 4.22
C THR A 101 9.36 -25.31 4.72
N ARG A 102 9.41 -24.10 5.28
CA ARG A 102 10.65 -23.58 5.88
C ARG A 102 10.86 -24.28 7.23
N PRO A 103 12.00 -24.95 7.47
CA PRO A 103 12.34 -25.36 8.82
C PRO A 103 12.61 -24.10 9.66
N GLY A 104 11.82 -23.86 10.70
CA GLY A 104 12.09 -22.81 11.70
C GLY A 104 11.26 -21.52 11.62
N VAL A 105 10.44 -21.32 10.57
CA VAL A 105 9.43 -20.23 10.57
C VAL A 105 8.07 -20.84 10.93
N ARG A 106 7.65 -20.71 12.20
CA ARG A 106 6.28 -21.06 12.60
C ARG A 106 5.31 -20.22 11.77
N GLY A 107 4.51 -20.87 10.92
CA GLY A 107 3.40 -20.23 10.19
C GLY A 107 3.51 -20.18 8.66
N THR A 108 4.58 -20.67 8.02
CA THR A 108 4.58 -20.80 6.56
C THR A 108 3.91 -22.10 6.15
N ALA A 109 2.58 -22.08 5.97
CA ALA A 109 1.89 -23.15 5.27
C ALA A 109 2.54 -23.37 3.89
N PRO A 110 2.58 -24.61 3.38
CA PRO A 110 2.95 -24.88 2.00
C PRO A 110 2.23 -23.90 1.06
N LEU A 111 2.91 -23.47 0.00
CA LEU A 111 2.34 -22.59 -1.02
C LEU A 111 1.41 -23.39 -1.94
N GLU A 112 0.43 -24.05 -1.34
CA GLU A 112 -0.68 -24.73 -2.00
C GLU A 112 -1.77 -23.71 -2.32
N GLY A 113 -2.29 -23.76 -3.55
CA GLY A 113 -3.35 -22.88 -4.06
C GLY A 113 -2.89 -21.87 -5.12
N GLU A 114 -3.88 -21.24 -5.78
CA GLU A 114 -3.64 -20.17 -6.75
C GLU A 114 -2.99 -18.97 -6.06
N LEU A 115 -1.90 -18.46 -6.64
CA LEU A 115 -1.21 -17.26 -6.15
C LEU A 115 -2.05 -16.03 -6.46
N GLY A 116 -2.39 -15.24 -5.45
CA GLY A 116 -3.11 -13.98 -5.61
C GLY A 116 -2.25 -12.86 -6.19
N ASP A 117 -2.75 -11.63 -6.14
CA ASP A 117 -2.03 -10.44 -6.57
C ASP A 117 -1.67 -9.53 -5.39
N PRO A 118 -0.56 -8.78 -5.48
CA PRO A 118 -0.20 -7.80 -4.46
C PRO A 118 -1.19 -6.64 -4.43
N THR A 119 -1.45 -6.12 -3.23
CA THR A 119 -2.30 -4.94 -3.04
C THR A 119 -1.46 -3.68 -3.03
N VAL A 120 -1.74 -2.72 -3.91
CA VAL A 120 -1.06 -1.42 -3.93
C VAL A 120 -2.10 -0.30 -3.92
N LEU A 121 -2.03 0.58 -2.92
CA LEU A 121 -3.02 1.62 -2.65
C LEU A 121 -2.37 2.98 -2.42
N THR A 122 -3.18 4.03 -2.44
CA THR A 122 -2.80 5.29 -1.79
C THR A 122 -3.07 5.21 -0.30
N TYR A 123 -2.44 6.08 0.49
CA TYR A 123 -2.73 6.18 1.93
C TYR A 123 -4.22 6.40 2.21
N ASP A 124 -4.87 7.35 1.51
CA ASP A 124 -6.30 7.62 1.71
C ASP A 124 -7.19 6.42 1.36
N ALA A 125 -6.86 5.68 0.30
CA ALA A 125 -7.61 4.50 -0.09
C ALA A 125 -7.46 3.36 0.93
N PHE A 126 -6.26 3.20 1.50
CA PHE A 126 -6.03 2.23 2.56
C PHE A 126 -6.76 2.61 3.85
N ALA A 127 -6.72 3.88 4.26
CA ALA A 127 -7.47 4.37 5.41
C ALA A 127 -8.98 4.18 5.22
N GLY A 128 -9.51 4.54 4.06
CA GLY A 128 -10.93 4.34 3.73
C GLY A 128 -11.35 2.87 3.78
N ARG A 129 -10.46 1.95 3.36
CA ARG A 129 -10.68 0.51 3.48
C ARG A 129 -10.74 0.05 4.94
N ILE A 130 -9.79 0.48 5.79
CA ILE A 130 -9.81 0.16 7.23
C ILE A 130 -11.10 0.65 7.87
N VAL A 131 -11.48 1.90 7.62
CA VAL A 131 -12.71 2.47 8.16
C VAL A 131 -13.92 1.65 7.70
N SER A 132 -14.00 1.30 6.43
CA SER A 132 -15.13 0.51 5.90
C SER A 132 -15.20 -0.90 6.50
N GLU A 133 -14.07 -1.59 6.63
CA GLU A 133 -13.98 -2.96 7.18
C GLU A 133 -14.25 -3.01 8.69
N HIS A 134 -14.00 -1.92 9.41
CA HIS A 134 -14.12 -1.84 10.86
C HIS A 134 -15.21 -0.88 11.36
N ALA A 135 -15.98 -0.22 10.48
CA ALA A 135 -16.99 0.78 10.84
C ALA A 135 -17.99 0.26 11.89
N MET A 136 -18.50 -0.96 11.70
CA MET A 136 -19.46 -1.57 12.63
C MET A 136 -18.90 -1.75 14.05
N ARG A 137 -17.58 -1.97 14.19
CA ARG A 137 -16.94 -2.08 15.52
C ARG A 137 -16.92 -0.74 16.26
N LEU A 138 -17.06 0.37 15.52
CA LEU A 138 -17.14 1.73 16.04
C LEU A 138 -18.59 2.24 16.14
N GLY A 139 -19.59 1.39 15.89
CA GLY A 139 -21.01 1.80 15.83
C GLY A 139 -21.31 2.76 14.66
N ARG A 140 -20.50 2.72 13.59
CA ARG A 140 -20.67 3.54 12.39
C ARG A 140 -21.15 2.68 11.23
N GLU A 141 -21.95 3.28 10.34
CA GLU A 141 -22.40 2.60 9.13
C GLU A 141 -21.25 2.41 8.12
N PRO A 142 -21.07 1.20 7.56
CA PRO A 142 -20.21 0.98 6.42
C PRO A 142 -20.71 1.77 5.21
N GLY A 143 -19.80 2.36 4.44
CA GLY A 143 -20.17 3.13 3.25
C GLY A 143 -20.43 4.62 3.50
N ALA A 144 -20.02 5.15 4.66
CA ALA A 144 -19.97 6.59 4.89
C ALA A 144 -19.24 7.29 3.74
N ARG A 145 -19.93 8.22 3.09
CA ARG A 145 -19.41 8.94 1.92
C ARG A 145 -18.42 10.00 2.37
N LEU A 146 -17.22 9.96 1.79
CA LEU A 146 -16.24 11.03 1.97
C LEU A 146 -16.79 12.32 1.32
N ILE A 147 -16.96 13.36 2.12
CA ILE A 147 -17.39 14.67 1.66
C ILE A 147 -16.17 15.54 1.35
N THR A 148 -16.28 16.37 0.32
CA THR A 148 -15.26 17.38 0.05
C THR A 148 -15.37 18.50 1.07
N GLU A 149 -14.32 19.29 1.22
CA GLU A 149 -14.32 20.49 2.07
C GLU A 149 -15.47 21.44 1.70
N ALA A 150 -15.74 21.62 0.40
CA ALA A 150 -16.88 22.42 -0.06
C ALA A 150 -18.24 21.87 0.41
N VAL A 151 -18.42 20.54 0.40
CA VAL A 151 -19.66 19.90 0.87
C VAL A 151 -19.76 19.98 2.40
N ALA A 152 -18.64 19.82 3.11
CA ALA A 152 -18.59 20.02 4.56
C ALA A 152 -19.00 21.46 4.93
N TRP A 153 -18.49 22.44 4.19
CA TRP A 153 -18.87 23.85 4.35
C TRP A 153 -20.35 24.09 4.07
N GLN A 154 -20.90 23.53 2.99
CA GLN A 154 -22.33 23.62 2.70
C GLN A 154 -23.21 23.05 3.83
N PHE A 155 -22.79 21.94 4.46
CA PHE A 155 -23.51 21.39 5.61
C PHE A 155 -23.37 22.27 6.85
N ALA A 156 -22.16 22.75 7.16
CA ALA A 156 -21.92 23.65 8.28
C ALA A 156 -22.74 24.93 8.16
N THR A 157 -22.71 25.59 7.00
CA THR A 157 -23.50 26.79 6.71
C THR A 157 -24.98 26.53 6.84
N ARG A 158 -25.50 25.41 6.28
CA ARG A 158 -26.92 25.07 6.43
C ARG A 158 -27.33 24.90 7.89
N VAL A 159 -26.51 24.22 8.70
CA VAL A 159 -26.79 24.02 10.13
C VAL A 159 -26.82 25.37 10.85
N VAL A 160 -25.84 26.23 10.59
CA VAL A 160 -25.75 27.58 11.18
C VAL A 160 -26.93 28.45 10.77
N GLU A 161 -27.31 28.45 9.50
CA GLU A 161 -28.42 29.26 8.98
C GLU A 161 -29.80 28.75 9.43
N SER A 162 -29.95 27.44 9.65
CA SER A 162 -31.19 26.83 10.12
C SER A 162 -31.42 26.95 11.62
N TYR A 163 -30.44 27.47 12.38
CA TYR A 163 -30.54 27.60 13.83
C TYR A 163 -31.50 28.74 14.20
N ASP A 164 -32.53 28.42 14.97
CA ASP A 164 -33.62 29.32 15.39
C ASP A 164 -33.65 29.58 16.92
N GLY A 165 -32.60 29.16 17.63
CA GLY A 165 -32.46 29.36 19.07
C GLY A 165 -31.97 30.77 19.46
N PRO A 166 -31.66 31.01 20.75
CA PRO A 166 -31.20 32.30 21.23
C PRO A 166 -29.90 32.75 20.55
N MET A 167 -29.90 33.97 19.99
CA MET A 167 -28.78 34.56 19.25
C MET A 167 -28.21 35.82 19.91
N ASP A 168 -28.75 36.22 21.07
CA ASP A 168 -28.46 37.50 21.73
C ASP A 168 -26.97 37.68 22.11
N ALA A 169 -26.24 36.57 22.26
CA ALA A 169 -24.82 36.54 22.59
C ALA A 169 -23.92 36.25 21.37
N VAL A 170 -24.47 36.04 20.17
CA VAL A 170 -23.70 35.67 18.97
C VAL A 170 -23.27 36.92 18.22
N GLY A 171 -22.02 37.34 18.43
CA GLY A 171 -21.41 38.51 17.77
C GLY A 171 -20.68 38.21 16.45
N TYR A 172 -20.84 37.01 15.89
CA TYR A 172 -20.14 36.58 14.67
C TYR A 172 -21.08 36.54 13.47
N ALA A 173 -20.56 36.84 12.29
CA ALA A 173 -21.28 36.59 11.05
C ALA A 173 -21.49 35.07 10.84
N PRO A 174 -22.60 34.62 10.22
CA PRO A 174 -22.88 33.20 10.00
C PRO A 174 -21.75 32.43 9.31
N SER A 175 -21.09 33.04 8.32
CA SER A 175 -19.92 32.44 7.65
C SER A 175 -18.76 32.20 8.59
N THR A 176 -18.47 33.14 9.50
CA THR A 176 -17.43 33.00 10.52
C THR A 176 -17.75 31.89 11.51
N VAL A 177 -19.03 31.68 11.84
CA VAL A 177 -19.46 30.55 12.67
C VAL A 177 -19.30 29.24 11.91
N ALA A 178 -19.71 29.18 10.64
CA ALA A 178 -19.55 27.99 9.80
C ALA A 178 -18.07 27.59 9.65
N ASP A 179 -17.16 28.54 9.45
CA ASP A 179 -15.73 28.28 9.38
C ASP A 179 -15.19 27.72 10.71
N LYS A 180 -15.65 28.25 11.86
CA LYS A 180 -15.29 27.75 13.19
C LYS A 180 -15.85 26.37 13.53
N VAL A 181 -16.96 25.96 12.91
CA VAL A 181 -17.51 24.61 13.07
C VAL A 181 -16.65 23.56 12.36
N LEU A 182 -15.91 23.97 11.33
CA LEU A 182 -15.07 23.09 10.50
C LEU A 182 -13.60 23.05 10.95
N SER A 183 -13.17 23.98 11.81
CA SER A 183 -11.82 24.08 12.37
C SER A 183 -11.63 23.21 13.61
#